data_AF-E9PY98-F1
#
_entry.id   AF-E9PY98-F1
#
_cell.length_a   1.000
_cell.length_b   1.000
_cell.length_c   1.000
_cell.angle_alpha   90.00
_cell.angle_beta   90.00
_cell.angle_gamma   90.00
#
_symmetry.space_group_name_H-M   'P 1'
#
loop_
_entity.id
_entity.type
_entity.pdbx_description
1 polymer ?
#
loop_
_entity_poly.entity_id
_entity_poly.type
_entity_poly.pdbx_seq_one_letter_code
_entity_poly.pdbx_strand_id
1 'polypeptide(L)'
;MFYVIGGIIVSVVAFFFTIKFLFELAARVVSFLQNEDRERRGDRTIYDYVRGNYLDPRSCKVSWDWKDPYEVGHSMAFRVHLFYKNGQPFPAHRPVGLRVHISHVELAVDIPVTQEVLQEPNSNVVKVAFTVRKAGRYEITVKLGGLNVAYSPYYKIFQP
;
A
#
# COMPACT_ATOMS: atom_id res chain seq x y z
N MET A 1 -53.70 -12.15 17.73
CA MET A 1 -52.62 -13.13 17.52
C MET A 1 -51.64 -12.71 16.42
N PHE A 2 -52.11 -12.28 15.23
CA PHE A 2 -51.25 -11.84 14.12
C PHE A 2 -50.31 -10.64 14.42
N TYR A 3 -50.75 -9.66 15.20
CA TYR A 3 -49.91 -8.50 15.58
C TYR A 3 -48.70 -8.87 16.46
N VAL A 4 -48.85 -9.88 17.32
CA VAL A 4 -47.76 -10.35 18.20
C VAL A 4 -46.71 -11.10 17.39
N ILE A 5 -47.16 -11.93 16.44
CA ILE A 5 -46.27 -12.68 15.54
C ILE A 5 -45.51 -11.71 14.61
N GLY A 6 -46.19 -10.69 14.07
CA GLY A 6 -45.57 -9.64 13.26
C GLY A 6 -44.52 -8.84 14.02
N GLY A 7 -44.80 -8.47 15.28
CA GLY A 7 -43.84 -7.78 16.14
C GLY A 7 -42.57 -8.59 16.41
N ILE A 8 -42.71 -9.90 16.69
CA ILE A 8 -41.58 -10.80 16.92
C ILE A 8 -40.70 -10.89 15.66
N ILE A 9 -41.30 -11.02 14.47
CA ILE A 9 -40.55 -11.10 13.21
C ILE A 9 -39.74 -9.82 12.98
N VAL A 10 -40.34 -8.65 13.18
CA VAL A 10 -39.65 -7.35 13.01
C VAL A 10 -38.49 -7.21 14.01
N SER A 11 -38.69 -7.60 15.26
CA SER A 11 -37.63 -7.57 16.28
C SER A 11 -36.48 -8.52 15.95
N VAL A 12 -36.77 -9.72 15.46
CA VAL A 12 -35.76 -10.70 15.05
C VAL A 12 -34.96 -10.19 13.85
N VAL A 13 -35.63 -9.61 12.85
CA VAL A 13 -34.96 -9.02 11.68
C VAL A 13 -34.08 -7.85 12.09
N ALA A 14 -34.58 -6.93 12.92
CA ALA A 14 -33.80 -5.81 13.44
C ALA A 14 -32.55 -6.28 14.20
N PHE A 15 -32.68 -7.36 14.98
CA PHE A 15 -31.57 -7.96 15.72
C PHE A 15 -30.47 -8.54 14.80
N PHE A 16 -30.84 -9.18 13.69
CA PHE A 16 -29.86 -9.64 12.70
C PHE A 16 -29.12 -8.47 12.04
N PHE A 17 -29.82 -7.39 11.72
CA PHE A 17 -29.19 -6.19 11.17
C PHE A 17 -28.22 -5.54 12.17
N THR A 18 -28.60 -5.41 13.44
CA THR A 18 -27.73 -4.82 14.46
C THR A 18 -26.52 -5.68 14.73
N ILE A 19 -26.66 -7.01 14.78
CA ILE A 19 -25.54 -7.94 14.91
C ILE A 19 -24.59 -7.82 13.72
N LYS A 20 -25.11 -7.83 12.49
CA LYS A 20 -24.27 -7.70 11.30
C LYS A 20 -23.49 -6.37 11.33
N PHE A 21 -24.17 -5.29 11.68
CA PHE A 21 -23.55 -3.98 11.82
C PHE A 21 -22.45 -3.96 12.91
N LEU A 22 -22.70 -4.57 14.07
CA LEU A 22 -21.73 -4.74 15.15
C LEU A 22 -20.50 -5.53 14.70
N PHE A 23 -20.69 -6.64 13.97
CA PHE A 23 -19.57 -7.42 13.44
C PHE A 23 -18.77 -6.65 12.39
N GLU A 24 -19.42 -5.92 11.48
CA GLU A 24 -18.72 -5.08 10.50
C GLU A 24 -17.97 -3.93 11.18
N LEU A 25 -18.55 -3.32 12.21
CA LEU A 25 -17.90 -2.28 13.00
C LEU A 25 -16.70 -2.84 13.76
N ALA A 26 -16.86 -3.98 14.44
CA ALA A 26 -15.79 -4.66 15.16
C ALA A 26 -14.65 -5.07 14.23
N ALA A 27 -14.95 -5.63 13.06
CA ALA A 27 -13.95 -5.98 12.06
C ALA A 27 -13.17 -4.74 11.58
N ARG A 28 -13.85 -3.60 11.40
CA ARG A 28 -13.20 -2.34 11.04
C ARG A 28 -12.32 -1.82 12.19
N VAL A 29 -12.78 -1.85 13.43
CA VAL A 29 -12.00 -1.45 14.60
C VAL A 29 -10.77 -2.36 14.79
N VAL A 30 -10.93 -3.68 14.65
CA VAL A 30 -9.80 -4.62 14.72
C VAL A 30 -8.81 -4.37 13.58
N SER A 31 -9.28 -4.13 12.36
CA SER A 31 -8.39 -3.79 11.24
C SER A 31 -7.66 -2.45 11.42
N PHE A 32 -8.25 -1.53 12.18
CA PHE A 32 -7.63 -0.27 12.56
C PHE A 32 -6.53 -0.52 13.60
N LEU A 33 -6.85 -1.24 14.68
CA LEU A 33 -5.90 -1.57 15.75
C LEU A 33 -4.72 -2.43 15.25
N GLN A 34 -4.97 -3.45 14.41
CA GLN A 34 -3.91 -4.29 13.85
C GLN A 34 -2.98 -3.55 12.89
N ASN A 35 -3.46 -2.51 12.20
CA ASN A 35 -2.62 -1.65 11.36
C ASN A 35 -1.86 -0.57 12.16
N GLU A 36 -2.20 -0.36 13.43
CA GLU A 36 -1.58 0.65 14.30
C GLU A 36 -0.17 0.23 14.75
N ASP A 37 0.13 -1.06 14.68
CA ASP A 37 1.20 -1.67 15.48
C ASP A 37 2.61 -1.63 14.87
N ARG A 38 2.96 -0.74 13.93
CA ARG A 38 4.36 -0.77 13.47
C ARG A 38 5.13 0.45 13.00
N GLU A 39 4.62 1.69 12.93
CA GLU A 39 5.54 2.84 12.72
C GLU A 39 4.93 4.26 12.72
N ARG A 40 3.66 4.50 13.10
CA ARG A 40 3.01 5.79 12.79
C ARG A 40 2.24 6.41 13.95
N ARG A 41 2.99 7.10 14.81
CA ARG A 41 2.46 8.13 15.71
C ARG A 41 2.21 9.41 14.91
N GLY A 42 0.98 9.60 14.45
CA GLY A 42 0.49 10.89 13.97
C GLY A 42 -1.00 10.96 14.23
N ASP A 43 -1.47 12.07 14.80
CA ASP A 43 -2.86 12.31 15.21
C ASP A 43 -3.83 12.12 14.04
N ARG A 44 -4.29 10.88 13.84
CA ARG A 44 -5.27 10.55 12.80
C ARG A 44 -6.62 10.41 13.49
N THR A 45 -7.56 11.25 13.09
CA THR A 45 -8.92 11.19 13.63
C THR A 45 -9.78 10.21 12.83
N ILE A 46 -10.88 9.72 13.43
CA ILE A 46 -11.88 8.92 12.72
C ILE A 46 -12.43 9.69 11.50
N TYR A 47 -12.50 11.02 11.58
CA TYR A 47 -12.91 11.88 10.47
C TYR A 47 -11.98 11.76 9.25
N ASP A 48 -10.67 11.66 9.45
CA ASP A 48 -9.71 11.44 8.37
C ASP A 48 -9.95 10.09 7.69
N TYR A 49 -10.30 9.06 8.46
CA TYR A 49 -10.63 7.76 7.90
C TYR A 49 -11.90 7.82 7.02
N VAL A 50 -12.98 8.45 7.50
CA VAL A 50 -14.23 8.58 6.75
C VAL A 50 -14.04 9.39 5.46
N ARG A 51 -13.22 10.44 5.49
CA ARG A 51 -12.88 11.25 4.30
C ARG A 51 -11.84 10.61 3.38
N GLY A 52 -11.25 9.48 3.77
CA GLY A 52 -10.17 8.84 3.02
C GLY A 52 -8.85 9.63 3.04
N ASN A 53 -8.64 10.49 4.04
CA ASN A 53 -7.45 11.29 4.25
C ASN A 53 -6.34 10.50 4.97
N TYR A 54 -6.11 9.27 4.52
CA TYR A 54 -5.01 8.41 4.97
C TYR A 54 -4.27 7.85 3.75
N LEU A 55 -2.96 7.64 3.88
CA LEU A 55 -2.16 7.01 2.84
C LEU A 55 -2.67 5.58 2.61
N ASP A 56 -3.12 5.28 1.40
CA ASP A 56 -3.59 3.94 1.02
C ASP A 56 -2.55 3.27 0.10
N PRO A 57 -1.89 2.18 0.54
CA PRO A 57 -0.97 1.41 -0.30
C PRO A 57 -1.58 0.98 -1.64
N ARG A 58 -2.89 0.70 -1.69
CA ARG A 58 -3.58 0.28 -2.91
C ARG A 58 -3.87 1.43 -3.87
N SER A 59 -3.91 2.67 -3.39
CA SER A 59 -4.03 3.86 -4.24
C SER A 59 -2.68 4.30 -4.82
N CYS A 60 -1.57 3.87 -4.20
CA CYS A 60 -0.22 4.18 -4.65
C CYS A 60 0.13 3.46 -5.95
N LYS A 61 0.94 4.08 -6.79
CA LYS A 61 1.30 3.56 -8.13
C LYS A 61 2.81 3.54 -8.30
N VAL A 62 3.30 2.61 -9.09
CA VAL A 62 4.72 2.53 -9.48
C VAL A 62 4.85 2.80 -10.97
N SER A 63 5.76 3.70 -11.34
CA SER A 63 6.13 3.96 -12.73
C SER A 63 7.62 3.69 -12.93
N TRP A 64 7.95 3.05 -14.04
CA TRP A 64 9.32 2.63 -14.37
C TRP A 64 9.98 3.69 -15.27
N ASP A 65 11.24 4.04 -14.99
CA ASP A 65 11.97 5.01 -15.81
C ASP A 65 12.67 4.35 -17.02
N TRP A 66 12.33 3.08 -17.28
CA TRP A 66 12.83 2.28 -18.40
C TRP A 66 11.69 1.50 -19.06
N LYS A 67 11.97 0.87 -20.19
CA LYS A 67 11.08 -0.07 -20.90
C LYS A 67 11.70 -1.46 -20.91
N ASP A 68 10.87 -2.48 -20.76
CA ASP A 68 11.32 -3.88 -20.80
C ASP A 68 11.36 -4.41 -22.24
N PRO A 69 12.27 -5.35 -22.57
CA PRO A 69 13.43 -5.77 -21.77
C PRO A 69 14.54 -4.72 -21.77
N TYR A 70 15.41 -4.76 -20.76
CA TYR A 70 16.52 -3.81 -20.62
C TYR A 70 17.84 -4.53 -20.30
N GLU A 71 18.96 -3.97 -20.74
CA GLU A 71 20.30 -4.56 -20.60
C GLU A 71 20.88 -4.37 -19.18
N VAL A 72 21.75 -5.29 -18.77
CA VAL A 72 22.46 -5.19 -17.50
C VAL A 72 23.59 -4.15 -17.55
N GLY A 73 24.14 -3.80 -16.38
CA GLY A 73 25.29 -2.91 -16.28
C GLY A 73 24.94 -1.43 -16.15
N HIS A 74 23.66 -1.08 -16.05
CA HIS A 74 23.20 0.29 -15.86
C HIS A 74 22.49 0.47 -14.51
N SER A 75 22.49 1.71 -14.03
CA SER A 75 21.69 2.12 -12.88
C SER A 75 20.25 2.38 -13.33
N MET A 76 19.32 1.62 -12.77
CA MET A 76 17.89 1.74 -13.02
C MET A 76 17.24 2.63 -11.97
N ALA A 77 16.14 3.26 -12.34
CA ALA A 77 15.30 3.97 -11.39
C ALA A 77 13.82 3.76 -11.69
N PHE A 78 13.02 3.76 -10.63
CA PHE A 78 11.57 3.81 -10.73
C PHE A 78 11.02 4.78 -9.69
N ARG A 79 9.77 5.16 -9.86
CA ARG A 79 9.10 6.16 -9.04
C ARG A 79 7.88 5.55 -8.37
N VAL A 80 7.79 5.75 -7.06
CA VAL A 80 6.62 5.39 -6.24
C VAL A 80 5.80 6.65 -6.03
N HIS A 81 4.60 6.68 -6.60
CA HIS A 81 3.63 7.75 -6.48
C HIS A 81 2.68 7.47 -5.31
N LEU A 82 2.69 8.35 -4.33
CA LEU A 82 1.95 8.22 -3.08
C LEU A 82 0.60 8.93 -3.20
N PHE A 83 -0.47 8.25 -2.79
CA PHE A 83 -1.83 8.78 -2.84
C PHE A 83 -2.61 8.44 -1.58
N TYR A 84 -3.45 9.39 -1.15
CA TYR A 84 -4.49 9.16 -0.18
C TYR A 84 -5.57 8.20 -0.73
N LYS A 85 -6.38 7.63 0.15
CA LYS A 85 -7.51 6.78 -0.25
C LYS A 85 -8.47 7.49 -1.21
N ASN A 86 -8.69 8.79 -0.98
CA ASN A 86 -9.54 9.64 -1.80
C ASN A 86 -8.91 10.06 -3.15
N GLY A 87 -7.69 9.59 -3.46
CA GLY A 87 -6.98 9.87 -4.71
C GLY A 87 -6.14 11.14 -4.72
N GLN A 88 -6.17 11.95 -3.66
CA GLN A 88 -5.31 13.14 -3.56
C GLN A 88 -3.83 12.75 -3.40
N PRO A 89 -2.88 13.55 -3.92
CA PRO A 89 -1.45 13.31 -3.73
C PRO A 89 -1.04 13.33 -2.26
N PHE A 90 -0.26 12.36 -1.82
CA PHE A 90 0.28 12.31 -0.46
C PHE A 90 1.72 12.86 -0.42
N PRO A 91 2.03 13.84 0.46
CA PRO A 91 3.36 14.46 0.51
C PRO A 91 4.47 13.46 0.89
N ALA A 92 5.45 13.28 0.01
CA ALA A 92 6.53 12.29 0.16
C ALA A 92 7.56 12.63 1.25
N HIS A 93 7.64 13.89 1.69
CA HIS A 93 8.51 14.30 2.79
C HIS A 93 8.06 13.77 4.16
N ARG A 94 6.82 13.28 4.27
CA ARG A 94 6.32 12.70 5.53
C ARG A 94 6.82 11.25 5.70
N PRO A 95 7.08 10.79 6.93
CA PRO A 95 7.45 9.39 7.17
C PRO A 95 6.35 8.44 6.68
N VAL A 96 6.67 7.64 5.65
CA VAL A 96 5.69 6.74 5.02
C VAL A 96 5.88 5.24 5.28
N GLY A 97 6.95 4.85 5.95
CA GLY A 97 7.28 3.42 6.13
C GLY A 97 7.40 2.70 4.78
N LEU A 98 7.97 3.39 3.77
CA LEU A 98 8.23 2.81 2.45
C LEU A 98 9.42 1.86 2.55
N ARG A 99 9.21 0.61 2.18
CA ARG A 99 10.25 -0.41 2.12
C ARG A 99 10.26 -1.01 0.73
N VAL A 100 11.41 -0.96 0.07
CA VAL A 100 11.63 -1.59 -1.23
C VAL A 100 12.63 -2.70 -1.06
N HIS A 101 12.27 -3.87 -1.56
CA HIS A 101 13.12 -5.05 -1.61
C HIS A 101 13.24 -5.52 -3.05
N ILE A 102 14.46 -5.71 -3.51
CA ILE A 102 14.74 -6.21 -4.87
C ILE A 102 15.62 -7.43 -4.72
N SER A 103 15.23 -8.54 -5.34
CA SER A 103 16.02 -9.77 -5.35
C SER A 103 16.09 -10.38 -6.74
N HIS A 104 17.23 -10.98 -7.06
CA HIS A 104 17.38 -11.83 -8.23
C HIS A 104 16.73 -13.19 -7.93
N VAL A 105 15.77 -13.61 -8.74
CA VAL A 105 14.93 -14.79 -8.45
C VAL A 105 15.74 -16.08 -8.51
N GLU A 106 16.55 -16.28 -9.54
CA GLU A 106 17.32 -17.50 -9.72
C GLU A 106 18.53 -17.60 -8.78
N LEU A 107 19.16 -16.47 -8.46
CA LEU A 107 20.35 -16.42 -7.61
C LEU A 107 20.03 -16.22 -6.13
N ALA A 108 18.80 -15.85 -5.79
CA ALA A 108 18.37 -15.47 -4.44
C ALA A 108 19.28 -14.39 -3.80
N VAL A 109 19.75 -13.44 -4.62
CA VAL A 109 20.63 -12.34 -4.18
C VAL A 109 19.84 -11.05 -4.06
N ASP A 110 19.91 -10.42 -2.91
CA ASP A 110 19.32 -9.11 -2.66
C ASP A 110 20.16 -8.00 -3.31
N ILE A 111 19.46 -7.03 -3.91
CA ILE A 111 20.06 -5.88 -4.57
C ILE A 111 19.90 -4.65 -3.69
N PRO A 112 20.99 -3.94 -3.36
CA PRO A 112 20.89 -2.71 -2.59
C PRO A 112 20.13 -1.65 -3.39
N VAL A 113 19.28 -0.90 -2.68
CA VAL A 113 18.47 0.18 -3.24
C VAL A 113 18.79 1.49 -2.56
N THR A 114 18.81 2.57 -3.33
CA THR A 114 18.88 3.95 -2.84
C THR A 114 17.50 4.57 -2.99
N GLN A 115 16.99 5.20 -1.92
CA GLN A 115 15.71 5.91 -1.94
C GLN A 115 15.95 7.41 -1.80
N GLU A 116 15.41 8.17 -2.74
CA GLU A 116 15.51 9.62 -2.77
C GLU A 116 14.11 10.22 -2.85
N VAL A 117 13.79 11.09 -1.89
CA VAL A 117 12.58 11.91 -1.96
C VAL A 117 12.89 13.09 -2.87
N LEU A 118 12.09 13.27 -3.92
CA LEU A 118 12.20 14.45 -4.78
C LEU A 118 11.97 15.70 -3.91
N GLN A 119 12.95 16.62 -3.88
CA GLN A 119 13.02 17.75 -2.94
C GLN A 119 11.93 18.81 -3.10
N GLU A 120 11.00 18.63 -4.04
CA GLU A 120 9.87 19.53 -4.18
C GLU A 120 8.90 19.38 -2.99
N PRO A 121 8.55 20.47 -2.30
CA PRO A 121 7.79 20.42 -1.05
C PRO A 121 6.41 19.74 -1.19
N ASN A 122 5.82 19.78 -2.40
CA ASN A 122 4.54 19.15 -2.72
C ASN A 122 4.68 17.86 -3.54
N SER A 123 5.89 17.32 -3.70
CA SER A 123 6.07 16.05 -4.39
C SER A 123 5.42 14.92 -3.61
N ASN A 124 4.65 14.10 -4.34
CA ASN A 124 4.12 12.84 -3.84
C ASN A 124 4.93 11.65 -4.36
N VAL A 125 6.16 11.88 -4.81
CA VAL A 125 6.95 10.90 -5.54
C VAL A 125 8.25 10.61 -4.80
N VAL A 126 8.52 9.32 -4.59
CA VAL A 126 9.81 8.81 -4.13
C VAL A 126 10.51 8.10 -5.28
N LYS A 127 11.73 8.54 -5.60
CA LYS A 127 12.58 7.89 -6.60
C LYS A 127 13.37 6.79 -5.90
N VAL A 128 13.40 5.61 -6.52
CA VAL A 128 14.14 4.45 -6.04
C VAL A 128 15.11 4.05 -7.13
N ALA A 129 16.39 4.00 -6.81
CA ALA A 129 17.46 3.66 -7.72
C ALA A 129 18.19 2.40 -7.28
N PHE A 130 18.63 1.58 -8.24
CA PHE A 130 19.38 0.35 -8.00
C PHE A 130 20.22 0.02 -9.22
N THR A 131 21.24 -0.84 -9.07
CA THR A 131 22.10 -1.25 -10.18
C THR A 131 21.91 -2.73 -10.46
N VAL A 132 21.65 -3.06 -11.73
CA VAL A 132 21.51 -4.45 -12.18
C VAL A 132 22.84 -4.92 -12.75
N ARG A 133 23.40 -5.99 -12.19
CA ARG A 133 24.71 -6.53 -12.59
C ARG A 133 24.65 -7.92 -13.23
N LYS A 134 23.49 -8.58 -13.18
CA LYS A 134 23.30 -9.96 -13.66
C LYS A 134 22.02 -10.01 -14.48
N ALA A 135 22.07 -10.76 -15.59
CA ALA A 135 20.91 -10.98 -16.43
C ALA A 135 20.03 -12.04 -15.78
N GLY A 136 18.72 -11.93 -15.94
CA GLY A 136 17.78 -12.84 -15.29
C GLY A 136 16.51 -12.14 -14.82
N ARG A 137 15.72 -12.86 -14.03
CA ARG A 137 14.45 -12.38 -13.51
C ARG A 137 14.66 -11.77 -12.12
N TYR A 138 14.07 -10.61 -11.91
CA TYR A 138 14.09 -9.90 -10.65
C TYR A 138 12.69 -9.75 -10.10
N GLU A 139 12.56 -9.93 -8.79
CA GLU A 139 11.36 -9.62 -8.02
C GLU A 139 11.57 -8.29 -7.30
N ILE A 140 10.67 -7.35 -7.52
CA ILE A 140 10.68 -6.02 -6.91
C ILE A 140 9.43 -5.90 -6.03
N THR A 141 9.64 -5.95 -4.72
CA THR A 141 8.59 -5.81 -3.72
C THR A 141 8.60 -4.39 -3.14
N VAL A 142 7.48 -3.69 -3.26
CA VAL A 142 7.29 -2.34 -2.73
C VAL A 142 6.19 -2.38 -1.67
N LYS A 143 6.55 -2.01 -0.44
CA LYS A 143 5.65 -2.01 0.72
C LYS A 143 5.53 -0.63 1.34
N LEU A 144 4.34 -0.29 1.80
CA LEU A 144 4.02 0.90 2.57
C LEU A 144 3.37 0.48 3.89
N GLY A 145 4.04 0.75 5.02
CA GLY A 145 3.54 0.36 6.35
C GLY A 145 3.32 -1.15 6.48
N GLY A 146 4.19 -1.96 5.87
CA GLY A 146 4.10 -3.43 5.90
C GLY A 146 3.18 -4.06 4.85
N LEU A 147 2.33 -3.27 4.20
CA LEU A 147 1.40 -3.74 3.16
C LEU A 147 1.99 -3.53 1.76
N ASN A 148 1.71 -4.45 0.83
CA ASN A 148 2.10 -4.30 -0.57
C ASN A 148 1.36 -3.12 -1.21
N VAL A 149 2.09 -2.33 -2.01
CA VAL A 149 1.46 -1.34 -2.90
C VAL A 149 0.74 -2.05 -4.06
N ALA A 150 -0.09 -1.31 -4.79
CA ALA A 150 -0.86 -1.87 -5.90
C ALA A 150 0.02 -2.66 -6.88
N TYR A 151 -0.34 -3.92 -7.16
CA TYR A 151 0.37 -4.83 -8.07
C TYR A 151 1.77 -5.29 -7.63
N SER A 152 2.22 -4.97 -6.42
CA SER A 152 3.45 -5.54 -5.85
C SER A 152 3.20 -6.98 -5.36
N PRO A 153 4.14 -7.94 -5.58
CA PRO A 153 5.46 -7.77 -6.20
C PRO A 153 5.43 -7.65 -7.73
N TYR A 154 6.42 -6.96 -8.28
CA TYR A 154 6.62 -6.81 -9.73
C TYR A 154 7.76 -7.70 -10.21
N TYR A 155 7.60 -8.30 -11.38
CA TYR A 155 8.64 -9.12 -12.02
C TYR A 155 9.20 -8.40 -13.23
N LYS A 156 10.54 -8.32 -13.30
CA LYS A 156 11.29 -7.68 -14.39
C LYS A 156 12.36 -8.61 -14.92
N ILE A 157 12.64 -8.55 -16.22
CA ILE A 157 13.64 -9.39 -16.88
C ILE A 157 14.72 -8.47 -17.46
N PHE A 158 15.97 -8.75 -17.10
CA PHE A 158 17.13 -8.04 -17.64
C PHE A 158 17.92 -8.97 -18.56
N GLN A 159 18.33 -8.43 -19.70
CA GLN A 159 19.09 -9.13 -20.73
C GLN A 159 20.59 -8.89 -20.58
N PRO A 160 21.43 -9.83 -21.06
CA PRO A 160 22.88 -9.68 -21.05
C PRO A 160 23.36 -8.39 -21.72
#